data_AF-A0A848SIA7-F1
#
_entry.id   AF-A0A848SIA7-F1
#
_cell.length_a   1.000
_cell.length_b   1.000
_cell.length_c   1.000
_cell.angle_alpha   90.00
_cell.angle_beta   90.00
_cell.angle_gamma   90.00
#
_symmetry.space_group_name_H-M   'P 1'
#
loop_
_entity.id
_entity.type
_entity.pdbx_description
1 polymer ?
#
loop_
_entity_poly.entity_id
_entity_poly.type
_entity_poly.pdbx_seq_one_letter_code
_entity_poly.pdbx_strand_id
1 'polypeptide(L)' 'LDPHGVAVVIDAQHGCMTGRGVRTPGVSMITSRLRGCFLDDPRSRKEVLSLMGYG' A
#
# COMPACT_ATOMS: atom_id res chain seq x y z
N LEU A 1 -16.05 14.82 -6.05
CA LEU A 1 -14.62 15.13 -5.96
C LEU A 1 -14.01 14.93 -7.35
N ASP A 2 -13.12 15.81 -7.79
CA ASP A 2 -12.36 15.70 -9.03
C ASP A 2 -10.85 15.82 -8.73
N PRO A 3 -10.26 14.79 -8.12
CA PRO A 3 -8.87 14.87 -7.69
C PRO A 3 -7.93 14.58 -8.86
N HIS A 4 -6.79 15.29 -8.88
CA HIS A 4 -5.71 15.02 -9.84
C HIS A 4 -5.11 13.61 -9.71
N GLY A 5 -5.20 12.98 -8.54
CA GLY A 5 -4.77 11.61 -8.30
C GLY A 5 -5.22 11.09 -6.94
N VAL A 6 -5.22 9.77 -6.81
CA VAL A 6 -5.53 9.07 -5.55
C VAL A 6 -4.49 7.97 -5.31
N ALA A 7 -3.94 7.93 -4.10
CA ALA A 7 -3.07 6.85 -3.64
C ALA A 7 -3.71 6.16 -2.43
N VAL A 8 -3.87 4.85 -2.50
CA VAL A 8 -4.36 4.01 -1.39
C VAL A 8 -3.29 2.97 -1.10
N VAL A 9 -2.90 2.86 0.17
CA VAL A 9 -2.00 1.82 0.67
C VAL A 9 -2.68 1.16 1.86
N ILE A 10 -2.64 -0.18 1.90
CA ILE A 10 -3.18 -0.99 2.98
C ILE A 10 -2.05 -1.89 3.47
N ASP A 11 -1.76 -1.82 4.76
CA ASP A 11 -0.81 -2.68 5.47
C ASP A 11 -1.58 -3.46 6.54
N ALA A 12 -1.63 -4.77 6.40
CA ALA A 12 -2.43 -5.62 7.29
C ALA A 12 -1.85 -7.02 7.47
N GLN A 13 -2.10 -7.59 8.65
CA GLN A 13 -1.82 -9.00 8.92
C GLN A 13 -3.05 -9.86 8.64
N HIS A 14 -2.81 -11.04 8.07
CA HIS A 14 -3.86 -11.99 7.77
C HIS A 14 -4.04 -12.98 8.93
N GLY A 15 -5.12 -12.84 9.70
CA GLY A 15 -5.41 -13.74 10.82
C GLY A 15 -5.51 -15.22 10.42
N CYS A 16 -5.93 -15.50 9.18
CA CYS A 16 -5.93 -16.85 8.63
C CYS A 16 -4.53 -17.44 8.42
N MET A 17 -3.50 -16.61 8.24
CA MET A 17 -2.10 -17.03 8.16
C MET A 17 -1.43 -17.06 9.54
N THR A 18 -1.84 -16.18 10.46
CA THR A 18 -1.28 -16.09 11.80
C THR A 18 -1.78 -17.20 12.73
N GLY A 19 -3.10 -17.42 12.79
CA GLY A 19 -3.74 -18.31 13.77
C GLY A 19 -4.28 -19.61 13.17
N ARG A 20 -4.32 -19.74 11.85
CA ARG A 20 -4.82 -20.91 11.12
C ARG A 20 -3.86 -21.19 9.94
N GLY A 21 -4.15 -22.21 9.14
CA GLY A 21 -3.41 -22.50 7.91
C GLY A 21 -1.89 -22.64 8.15
N VAL A 22 -1.11 -21.82 7.44
CA VAL A 22 0.37 -21.84 7.40
C VAL A 22 1.07 -21.38 8.69
N ARG A 23 0.33 -20.79 9.65
CA ARG A 23 0.83 -20.39 10.99
C ARG A 23 2.12 -19.56 10.98
N THR A 24 2.11 -18.46 10.23
CA THR A 24 3.24 -17.52 10.11
C THR A 24 2.89 -16.18 10.80
N PRO A 25 3.07 -16.06 12.12
CA PRO A 25 2.86 -14.81 12.84
C PRO A 25 3.92 -13.75 12.49
N GLY A 26 3.57 -12.48 12.64
CA GLY A 26 4.48 -11.35 12.42
C GLY A 26 4.69 -10.97 10.95
N VAL A 27 4.01 -11.62 10.00
CA VAL A 27 4.03 -11.25 8.59
C VAL A 27 2.90 -10.27 8.29
N SER A 28 3.25 -9.13 7.71
CA SER A 28 2.31 -8.15 7.18
C SER A 28 2.28 -8.19 5.65
N MET A 29 1.12 -7.92 5.06
CA MET A 29 0.92 -7.80 3.62
C MET A 29 0.57 -6.36 3.27
N ILE A 30 1.36 -5.79 2.36
CA ILE A 30 1.15 -4.44 1.85
C ILE A 30 0.54 -4.54 0.44
N THR A 31 -0.58 -3.87 0.23
CA THR A 31 -1.21 -3.70 -1.08
C THR A 31 -1.45 -2.23 -1.37
N SER A 32 -1.42 -1.84 -2.64
CA SER A 32 -1.64 -0.46 -3.03
C SER A 32 -2.44 -0.33 -4.32
N ARG A 33 -3.12 0.81 -4.46
CA ARG A 33 -3.79 1.22 -5.70
C ARG A 33 -3.57 2.70 -5.94
N LEU A 34 -3.03 3.02 -7.11
CA LEU A 34 -2.74 4.39 -7.53
C LEU A 34 -3.60 4.76 -8.74
N ARG A 35 -4.02 6.02 -8.81
CA ARG A 35 -4.80 6.62 -9.90
C ARG A 35 -4.35 8.05 -10.17
N GLY A 36 -4.53 8.52 -11.41
CA GLY A 36 -4.17 9.88 -11.84
C GLY A 36 -2.68 10.15 -11.71
N CYS A 37 -2.32 11.35 -11.28
CA CYS A 37 -0.92 11.81 -11.22
C CYS A 37 0.02 10.85 -10.45
N PHE A 38 -0.45 10.15 -9.41
CA PHE A 38 0.37 9.17 -8.67
C PHE A 38 0.63 7.86 -9.43
N LEU A 39 -0.18 7.53 -10.43
CA LEU A 39 0.10 6.42 -11.34
C LEU A 39 0.96 6.88 -12.52
N ASP A 40 0.64 8.04 -13.08
CA ASP A 40 1.21 8.52 -14.34
C ASP A 40 2.61 9.14 -14.17
N ASP A 41 2.89 9.80 -13.04
CA ASP A 41 4.19 10.41 -12.74
C ASP A 41 4.95 9.61 -11.65
N PRO A 42 6.06 8.95 -12.00
CA PRO A 42 6.90 8.24 -11.04
C PRO A 42 7.49 9.11 -9.94
N ARG A 43 7.69 10.42 -10.17
CA ARG A 43 8.23 11.34 -9.15
C ARG A 43 7.20 11.59 -8.06
N SER A 44 5.98 11.98 -8.46
CA SER A 44 4.83 12.12 -7.57
C SER A 44 4.55 10.82 -6.79
N ARG A 45 4.64 9.65 -7.46
CA ARG A 45 4.54 8.34 -6.80
C ARG A 45 5.62 8.14 -5.74
N LYS A 46 6.87 8.44 -6.08
CA LYS A 46 8.00 8.25 -5.16
C LYS A 46 7.87 9.16 -3.94
N GLU A 47 7.49 10.41 -4.14
CA GLU A 47 7.29 11.38 -3.07
C GLU A 47 6.23 10.89 -2.08
N VAL A 48 5.03 10.52 -2.57
CA VAL A 48 3.94 10.09 -1.68
C VAL A 48 4.26 8.80 -0.94
N LEU A 49 4.89 7.81 -1.60
CA LEU A 49 5.30 6.56 -0.94
C LEU A 49 6.39 6.81 0.09
N SER A 50 7.35 7.70 -0.19
CA SER A 50 8.41 8.07 0.77
C SER A 50 7.82 8.72 2.01
N LEU A 51 6.84 9.62 1.85
CA LEU A 51 6.14 10.26 2.97
C LEU A 51 5.35 9.26 3.83
N MET A 52 4.88 8.16 3.23
CA MET A 52 4.22 7.06 3.93
C MET A 52 5.22 6.05 4.55
N GLY A 53 6.53 6.20 4.32
CA GLY A 53 7.56 5.29 4.83
C GLY A 53 7.85 4.08 3.94
N TYR A 54 7.41 4.09 2.67
CA TYR A 54 7.58 3.02 1.69
C TYR A 54 8.57 3.37 0.55
N GLY A 55 9.45 4.36 0.75
CA GLY A 55 10.37 4.91 -0.26
C GLY A 55 11.82 4.48 -0.14
#